data_AF-A0A4Y2DSQ3-F1
#
_entry.id   AF-A0A4Y2DSQ3-F1
#
_cell.length_a   1.000
_cell.length_b   1.000
_cell.length_c   1.000
_cell.angle_alpha   90.00
_cell.angle_beta   90.00
_cell.angle_gamma   90.00
#
_symmetry.space_group_name_H-M   'P 1'
#
loop_
_entity.id
_entity.type
_entity.pdbx_description
1 polymer ?
#
loop_
_entity_poly.entity_id
_entity_poly.type
_entity_poly.pdbx_seq_one_letter_code
_entity_poly.pdbx_strand_id
1 'polypeptide(L)'
;MLSRPACTHESFTCDICTISIDSSSRKANDMREEQLKDEDLGKIINCFENDAKDENFANWTSRGYLMCNGILYRYSPDSESEEAQLVVPNRERERVLKEHHDAPTAGHYCA
;
A
#
# COMPACT_ATOMS: atom_id res chain seq x y z
N MET A 1 12.81 -33.50 -4.19
CA MET A 1 12.75 -33.10 -5.61
C MET A 1 11.28 -33.11 -6.02
N LEU A 2 10.59 -31.98 -5.97
CA LEU A 2 9.18 -31.88 -6.36
C LEU A 2 9.12 -31.17 -7.71
N SER A 3 9.08 -31.97 -8.77
CA SER A 3 8.87 -31.49 -10.14
C SER A 3 7.40 -31.10 -10.30
N ARG A 4 7.12 -29.91 -10.86
CA ARG A 4 5.76 -29.54 -11.25
C ARG A 4 5.24 -30.52 -12.32
N PRO A 5 3.95 -30.91 -12.30
CA PRO A 5 3.37 -31.70 -13.38
C PRO A 5 3.36 -30.88 -14.68
N ALA A 6 3.52 -31.55 -15.82
CA ALA A 6 3.37 -30.91 -17.12
C ALA A 6 1.93 -30.41 -17.29
N CYS A 7 1.77 -29.10 -17.42
CA CYS A 7 0.49 -28.44 -17.62
C CYS A 7 -0.01 -28.76 -19.04
N THR A 8 -0.98 -29.67 -19.17
CA THR A 8 -1.64 -30.00 -20.45
C THR A 8 -2.97 -29.27 -20.58
N HIS A 9 -3.00 -27.97 -20.26
CA HIS A 9 -4.18 -27.15 -20.54
C HIS A 9 -3.89 -26.28 -21.76
N GLU A 10 -4.61 -26.57 -22.84
CA GLU A 10 -4.67 -25.73 -24.04
C GLU A 10 -5.01 -24.29 -23.65
N SER A 11 -4.37 -23.37 -24.38
CA SER A 11 -4.31 -21.93 -24.17
C SER A 11 -5.54 -21.32 -23.49
N PHE A 12 -5.41 -21.03 -22.21
CA PHE A 12 -6.01 -19.85 -21.64
C PHE A 12 -4.87 -18.99 -21.12
N THR A 13 -4.76 -17.79 -21.68
CA THR A 13 -3.91 -16.73 -21.16
C THR A 13 -4.26 -16.57 -19.69
N CYS A 14 -3.39 -17.09 -18.82
CA CYS A 14 -3.48 -16.80 -17.40
C CYS A 14 -2.94 -15.38 -17.25
N ASP A 15 -3.79 -14.43 -17.58
CA ASP A 15 -3.68 -13.09 -17.05
C ASP A 15 -3.80 -13.26 -15.55
N ILE A 16 -2.68 -13.16 -14.85
CA ILE A 16 -2.69 -12.87 -13.42
C ILE A 16 -3.48 -11.58 -13.32
N CYS A 17 -4.78 -11.69 -13.06
CA CYS A 17 -5.67 -10.55 -12.94
C CYS A 17 -5.09 -9.66 -11.85
N THR A 18 -4.44 -8.56 -12.26
CA THR A 18 -4.10 -7.47 -11.36
C THR A 18 -5.41 -6.94 -10.83
N ILE A 19 -5.82 -7.43 -9.66
CA ILE A 19 -7.05 -7.00 -9.01
C ILE A 19 -6.77 -5.59 -8.49
N SER A 20 -7.17 -4.59 -9.26
CA SER A 20 -7.24 -3.21 -8.78
C SER A 20 -8.44 -3.10 -7.84
N ILE A 21 -8.17 -3.26 -6.55
CA ILE A 21 -9.17 -3.07 -5.51
C ILE A 21 -9.35 -1.56 -5.32
N ASP A 22 -10.53 -1.04 -5.66
CA ASP A 22 -10.97 0.26 -5.19
C ASP A 22 -11.07 0.19 -3.66
N SER A 23 -10.06 0.74 -2.98
CA SER A 23 -10.03 0.79 -1.52
C SER A 23 -11.30 1.50 -1.06
N SER A 24 -12.10 0.78 -0.27
CA SER A 24 -13.36 1.18 0.38
C SER A 24 -13.63 2.69 0.44
N SER A 25 -14.89 3.06 0.16
CA SER A 25 -15.50 4.39 -0.01
C SER A 25 -15.28 5.47 1.08
N ARG A 26 -14.26 5.36 1.93
CA ARG A 26 -13.77 6.47 2.73
C ARG A 26 -13.14 7.49 1.79
N LYS A 27 -13.62 8.73 1.88
CA LYS A 27 -13.09 9.82 1.06
C LYS A 27 -11.61 9.98 1.40
N ALA A 28 -10.79 10.37 0.44
CA ALA A 28 -9.38 10.71 0.63
C ALA A 28 -9.11 11.53 1.92
N ASN A 29 -10.05 12.41 2.30
CA ASN A 29 -10.03 13.18 3.54
C ASN A 29 -9.95 12.32 4.81
N ASP A 30 -10.67 11.20 4.86
CA ASP A 30 -10.66 10.30 6.01
C ASP A 30 -9.25 9.69 6.20
N MET A 31 -8.58 9.34 5.10
CA MET A 31 -7.24 8.75 5.17
C MET A 31 -6.20 9.76 5.67
N ARG A 32 -6.27 11.01 5.20
CA ARG A 32 -5.39 12.09 5.70
C ARG A 32 -5.56 12.29 7.20
N GLU A 33 -6.81 12.40 7.66
CA GLU A 33 -7.09 12.55 9.10
C GLU A 33 -6.54 11.37 9.90
N GLU A 34 -6.73 10.15 9.38
CA GLU A 34 -6.23 8.94 10.03
C GLU A 34 -4.70 8.86 10.06
N GLN A 35 -4.00 9.31 9.01
CA GLN A 35 -2.53 9.39 9.00
C GLN A 35 -2.01 10.42 10.01
N LEU A 36 -2.69 11.57 10.14
CA LEU A 36 -2.25 12.64 11.05
C LEU A 36 -2.35 12.28 12.53
N LYS A 37 -3.25 11.36 12.92
CA LYS A 37 -3.29 10.89 14.32
C LYS A 37 -2.31 9.75 14.61
N ASP A 38 -1.50 9.32 13.64
CA ASP A 38 -0.30 8.49 13.87
C ASP A 38 0.90 9.44 14.06
N GLU A 39 1.54 9.41 15.23
CA GLU A 39 2.60 10.37 15.58
C GLU A 39 3.80 10.32 14.64
N ASP A 40 4.19 9.14 14.19
CA ASP A 40 5.36 8.98 13.33
C ASP A 40 5.04 9.43 11.90
N LEU A 41 3.85 9.12 11.40
CA LEU A 41 3.41 9.63 10.10
C LEU A 41 3.18 11.14 10.12
N GLY A 42 2.66 11.68 11.22
CA GLY A 42 2.48 13.12 11.41
C GLY A 42 3.80 13.89 11.31
N LYS A 43 4.90 13.37 11.87
CA LYS A 43 6.25 13.98 11.72
C LYS A 43 6.68 14.05 10.25
N ILE A 44 6.43 12.99 9.49
CA ILE A 44 6.76 12.92 8.05
C ILE A 44 5.88 13.92 7.29
N ILE A 45 4.57 13.91 7.51
CA ILE A 45 3.62 14.82 6.84
C ILE A 45 4.01 16.27 7.10
N ASN A 46 4.23 16.65 8.36
CA ASN A 46 4.66 18.00 8.72
C ASN A 46 5.97 18.39 8.03
N CYS A 47 6.91 17.45 7.87
CA CYS A 47 8.16 17.69 7.13
C CYS A 47 7.92 17.99 5.64
N PHE A 48 6.98 17.30 4.98
CA PHE A 48 6.62 17.56 3.59
C PHE A 48 5.80 18.83 3.39
N GLU A 49 5.00 19.24 4.38
CA GLU A 49 4.16 20.45 4.33
C GLU A 49 4.90 21.72 4.72
N ASN A 50 6.00 21.60 5.45
CA ASN A 50 6.92 22.71 5.66
C ASN A 50 7.64 23.00 4.34
N ASP A 51 7.58 24.26 3.86
CA ASP A 51 8.29 24.69 2.63
C ASP A 51 9.83 24.56 2.72
N ALA A 52 10.35 24.23 3.91
CA ALA A 52 11.75 23.96 4.15
C ALA A 52 12.15 22.58 3.59
N LYS A 53 12.81 22.57 2.44
CA LYS A 53 13.48 21.39 1.87
C LYS A 53 14.79 21.10 2.60
N ASP A 54 14.69 20.80 3.89
CA ASP A 54 15.82 20.52 4.77
C ASP A 54 16.36 19.08 4.62
N GLU A 55 17.33 18.72 5.45
CA GLU A 55 17.92 17.37 5.46
C GLU A 55 16.88 16.28 5.77
N ASN A 56 15.87 16.58 6.61
CA ASN A 56 14.81 15.63 6.92
C ASN A 56 13.95 15.36 5.68
N PHE A 57 13.60 16.40 4.92
CA PHE A 57 12.86 16.26 3.68
C PHE A 57 13.59 15.35 2.69
N ALA A 58 14.90 15.57 2.51
CA ALA A 58 15.74 14.74 1.66
C ALA A 58 15.82 13.29 2.18
N ASN A 59 15.96 13.11 3.49
CA ASN A 59 16.00 11.80 4.14
C ASN A 59 14.71 11.01 3.89
N TRP A 60 13.54 11.61 4.13
CA TRP A 60 12.26 10.93 3.91
C TRP A 60 11.99 10.62 2.45
N THR A 61 12.33 11.53 1.54
CA THR A 61 12.22 11.30 0.10
C THR A 61 13.13 10.15 -0.35
N SER A 62 14.37 10.07 0.15
CA SER A 62 15.30 8.98 -0.16
C SER A 62 14.81 7.60 0.34
N ARG A 63 13.98 7.59 1.39
CA ARG A 63 13.31 6.39 1.91
C ARG A 63 12.06 6.00 1.12
N GLY A 64 11.76 6.72 0.05
CA GLY A 64 10.67 6.47 -0.89
C GLY A 64 9.35 7.12 -0.51
N TYR A 65 9.31 8.01 0.50
CA TYR A 65 8.07 8.70 0.86
C TYR A 65 7.77 9.83 -0.11
N LEU A 66 6.48 10.03 -0.40
CA LEU A 66 5.99 11.17 -1.16
C LEU A 66 4.60 11.61 -0.67
N MET A 67 4.26 12.87 -0.96
CA MET A 67 2.94 13.44 -0.67
C MET A 67 2.13 13.58 -1.96
N CYS A 68 0.89 13.09 -1.97
CA CYS A 68 -0.05 13.29 -3.07
C CYS A 68 -1.41 13.72 -2.52
N ASN A 69 -1.88 14.91 -2.90
CA ASN A 69 -3.13 15.51 -2.42
C ASN A 69 -3.29 15.49 -0.89
N GLY A 70 -2.18 15.68 -0.16
CA GLY A 70 -2.18 15.68 1.29
C GLY A 70 -2.26 14.30 1.96
N ILE A 71 -2.11 13.21 1.18
CA ILE A 71 -2.00 11.84 1.68
C ILE A 71 -0.57 11.34 1.45
N LEU A 72 -0.04 10.64 2.45
CA LEU A 72 1.30 10.06 2.41
C LEU A 72 1.31 8.71 1.70
N TYR A 73 2.22 8.56 0.73
CA TYR A 73 2.50 7.32 0.03
C TYR A 73 3.98 6.94 0.16
N ARG A 74 4.30 5.69 -0.14
CA ARG A 74 5.68 5.19 -0.13
C ARG A 74 5.94 4.19 -1.24
N TYR A 75 7.07 4.32 -1.93
CA TYR A 75 7.59 3.29 -2.81
C TYR A 75 8.15 2.11 -1.99
N SER A 76 7.77 0.89 -2.36
CA SER A 76 8.35 -0.30 -1.75
C SER A 76 9.78 -0.51 -2.28
N PRO A 77 10.79 -0.66 -1.41
CA PRO A 77 12.17 -0.92 -1.86
C PRO A 77 12.33 -2.31 -2.49
N ASP A 78 11.40 -3.23 -2.18
CA ASP A 78 11.45 -4.63 -2.60
C ASP A 78 10.54 -4.92 -3.80
N SER A 79 9.83 -3.90 -4.31
CA SER A 79 8.92 -4.04 -5.44
C SER A 79 9.61 -3.58 -6.73
N GLU A 80 9.49 -4.38 -7.79
CA GLU A 80 9.86 -3.96 -9.14
C GLU A 80 8.85 -2.95 -9.73
N SER A 81 7.70 -2.74 -9.07
CA SER A 81 6.71 -1.76 -9.49
C SER A 81 7.14 -0.33 -9.15
N GLU A 82 7.05 0.55 -10.14
CA GLU A 82 7.25 2.00 -10.02
C GLU A 82 6.03 2.71 -9.41
N GLU A 83 5.09 1.97 -8.82
CA GLU A 83 3.88 2.52 -8.21
C GLU A 83 4.05 2.76 -6.72
N ALA A 84 3.60 3.92 -6.26
CA ALA A 84 3.59 4.27 -4.86
C ALA A 84 2.41 3.62 -4.12
N GLN A 85 2.68 3.05 -2.95
CA GLN A 85 1.66 2.41 -2.13
C GLN A 85 1.19 3.35 -1.00
N LEU A 86 -0.08 3.24 -0.64
CA LEU A 86 -0.66 4.02 0.45
C LEU A 86 -0.02 3.64 1.79
N VAL A 87 0.38 4.65 2.58
CA VAL A 87 0.88 4.41 3.94
C VAL A 87 -0.30 4.30 4.91
N VAL A 88 -0.64 3.09 5.32
CA VAL A 88 -1.74 2.84 6.27
C VAL A 88 -1.25 3.10 7.71
N PRO A 89 -1.90 4.00 8.48
CA PRO A 89 -1.54 4.27 9.87
C PRO A 89 -1.74 3.03 10.75
N ASN A 90 -0.94 2.90 11.83
CA ASN A 90 -0.82 1.65 12.58
C ASN A 90 -2.16 1.09 13.07
N ARG A 91 -3.03 1.94 13.61
CA ARG A 91 -4.36 1.54 14.10
C ARG A 91 -5.31 1.03 13.01
N GLU A 92 -5.09 1.44 11.76
CA GLU A 92 -5.92 1.02 10.63
C GLU A 92 -5.43 -0.28 10.01
N ARG A 93 -4.18 -0.68 10.29
CA ARG A 93 -3.61 -1.91 9.75
C ARG A 93 -4.39 -3.15 10.14
N GLU A 94 -4.82 -3.26 11.41
CA GLU A 94 -5.59 -4.41 11.86
C GLU A 94 -6.94 -4.50 11.13
N ARG A 95 -7.63 -3.38 10.98
CA ARG A 95 -8.92 -3.34 10.28
C ARG A 95 -8.75 -3.67 8.80
N VAL A 96 -7.77 -3.05 8.14
CA VAL A 96 -7.45 -3.32 6.71
C VAL A 96 -7.11 -4.80 6.51
N LEU A 97 -6.26 -5.37 7.37
CA LEU A 97 -5.93 -6.79 7.30
C LEU A 97 -7.16 -7.67 7.45
N LYS A 98 -8.05 -7.37 8.41
CA LYS A 98 -9.27 -8.15 8.63
C LYS A 98 -10.23 -8.06 7.44
N GLU A 99 -10.50 -6.85 6.93
CA GLU A 99 -11.41 -6.63 5.80
C GLU A 99 -10.93 -7.35 4.53
N HIS A 100 -9.61 -7.32 4.26
CA HIS A 100 -9.05 -7.96 3.08
C HIS A 100 -8.76 -9.45 3.25
N HIS A 101 -8.50 -9.93 4.46
CA HIS A 101 -8.35 -11.37 4.73
C HIS A 101 -9.69 -12.10 4.71
N ASP A 102 -10.76 -11.48 5.21
CA ASP A 102 -12.09 -12.09 5.31
C ASP A 102 -12.93 -11.88 4.03
N ALA A 103 -12.37 -11.22 3.01
CA ALA A 103 -13.04 -11.03 1.73
C ALA A 103 -13.29 -12.39 1.04
N PRO A 104 -14.45 -12.62 0.39
CA PRO A 104 -14.74 -13.88 -0.32
C PRO A 104 -13.72 -14.24 -1.41
N THR A 105 -12.93 -13.26 -1.86
CA THR A 105 -11.87 -13.39 -2.87
C THR A 105 -10.48 -13.59 -2.27
N ALA A 106 -10.32 -13.38 -0.97
CA ALA A 106 -9.11 -13.73 -0.25
C ALA A 106 -9.11 -15.26 -0.17
N GLY A 107 -8.29 -15.91 -1.00
CA GLY A 107 -8.29 -17.36 -1.13
C GLY A 107 -8.05 -18.07 0.20
N HIS A 108 -9.12 -18.39 0.93
CA HIS A 108 -9.11 -19.40 1.98
C HIS A 108 -9.11 -20.73 1.23
N TYR A 109 -7.96 -21.11 0.70
CA TYR A 109 -7.80 -22.42 0.08
C TYR A 109 -8.13 -23.45 1.17
N CYS A 110 -9.33 -24.04 1.07
CA CYS A 110 -9.76 -25.09 1.97
C CYS A 110 -8.67 -26.17 2.01
N ALA A 111 -8.12 -26.40 3.20
CA ALA A 111 -7.28 -27.55 3.49
C ALA A 111 -8.11 -28.84 3.49
#